data_AF-A0AAD5TU80-F1
#
_entry.id   AF-A0AAD5TU80-F1
#
_cell.length_a   1.000
_cell.length_b   1.000
_cell.length_c   1.000
_cell.angle_alpha   90.00
_cell.angle_beta   90.00
_cell.angle_gamma   90.00
#
_symmetry.space_group_name_H-M   'P 1'
#
loop_
_entity.id
_entity.type
_entity.pdbx_description
1 polymer ?
#
loop_
_entity_poly.entity_id
_entity_poly.type
_entity_poly.pdbx_seq_one_letter_code
_entity_poly.pdbx_strand_id
1 'polypeptide(L)'
;MGGGGKYPPVLTDPAIEKWYHMKENTHAYYRLNRRTMGIGFALTVALPAIFYFGSTFNGNYQPTGVRRGESFWIRDAAAAPAAGAEEEQ
;
A
#
# COMPACT_ATOMS: atom_id res chain seq x y z
N MET A 1 4.86 -48.45 -0.46
CA MET A 1 4.50 -47.90 0.87
C MET A 1 3.46 -48.83 1.48
N GLY A 2 3.88 -49.74 2.35
CA GLY A 2 2.99 -50.69 3.03
C GLY A 2 2.38 -50.05 4.27
N GLY A 3 1.05 -49.95 4.33
CA GLY A 3 0.31 -49.38 5.45
C GLY A 3 -0.86 -50.28 5.83
N GLY A 4 -0.60 -51.30 6.66
CA GLY A 4 -1.60 -52.23 7.19
C GLY A 4 -2.33 -51.69 8.43
N GLY A 5 -2.88 -50.48 8.36
CA GLY A 5 -3.68 -49.88 9.43
C GLY A 5 -5.17 -50.01 9.14
N LYS A 6 -5.90 -50.77 9.96
CA LYS A 6 -7.36 -51.01 9.81
C LYS A 6 -8.22 -49.75 9.99
N TYR A 7 -7.63 -48.66 10.50
CA TYR A 7 -8.29 -47.38 10.73
C TYR A 7 -7.41 -46.24 10.18
N PRO A 8 -7.99 -45.27 9.45
CA PRO A 8 -7.24 -44.12 9.00
C PRO A 8 -6.77 -43.31 10.23
N PRO A 9 -5.49 -42.85 10.25
CA PRO A 9 -4.94 -42.09 11.38
C PRO A 9 -5.59 -40.70 11.54
N VAL A 10 -6.29 -40.22 10.52
CA VAL A 10 -6.98 -38.93 10.49
C VAL A 10 -8.41 -39.15 10.05
N LEU A 11 -9.35 -38.58 10.79
CA LEU A 11 -10.75 -38.47 10.38
C LEU A 11 -10.82 -37.44 9.24
N THR A 12 -10.98 -37.92 8.01
CA THR A 12 -11.16 -37.07 6.83
C THR A 12 -12.60 -36.61 6.74
N ASP A 13 -12.83 -35.32 6.98
CA ASP A 13 -14.13 -34.70 6.74
C ASP A 13 -14.23 -34.26 5.26
N PRO A 14 -15.16 -34.83 4.47
CA PRO A 14 -15.31 -34.48 3.06
C PRO A 14 -15.66 -33.00 2.84
N ALA A 15 -16.30 -32.34 3.81
CA ALA A 15 -16.61 -30.92 3.71
C ALA A 15 -15.33 -30.06 3.82
N ILE A 16 -14.41 -30.44 4.71
CA ILE A 16 -13.13 -29.76 4.91
C ILE A 16 -12.25 -29.95 3.67
N GLU A 17 -12.14 -31.17 3.14
CA GLU A 17 -11.38 -31.45 1.93
C GLU A 17 -11.89 -30.64 0.73
N LYS A 18 -13.22 -30.60 0.55
CA LYS A 18 -13.85 -29.80 -0.52
C LYS A 18 -13.55 -28.31 -0.37
N TRP A 19 -13.58 -27.78 0.85
CA TRP A 19 -13.25 -26.38 1.10
C TRP A 19 -11.79 -26.06 0.78
N TYR A 20 -10.86 -26.94 1.17
CA TYR A 20 -9.44 -26.81 0.78
C TYR A 20 -9.28 -26.80 -0.74
N HIS A 21 -9.92 -27.75 -1.44
CA HIS A 21 -9.90 -27.79 -2.89
C HIS A 21 -10.48 -26.53 -3.54
N MET A 22 -11.51 -25.92 -2.96
CA MET A 22 -12.08 -24.66 -3.47
C MET A 22 -11.09 -23.50 -3.34
N LYS A 23 -10.36 -23.40 -2.22
CA LYS A 23 -9.38 -22.33 -2.04
C LYS A 23 -8.19 -22.49 -2.95
N GLU A 24 -7.61 -23.68 -3.01
CA GLU A 24 -6.40 -23.94 -3.79
C GLU A 24 -6.66 -23.75 -5.28
N ASN A 25 -7.82 -24.20 -5.76
CA ASN A 25 -8.21 -24.08 -7.18
C ASN A 25 -8.93 -22.77 -7.51
N THR A 26 -8.86 -21.74 -6.66
CA THR A 26 -9.52 -20.44 -6.93
C THR A 26 -9.08 -19.85 -8.28
N HIS A 27 -7.81 -20.04 -8.65
CA HIS A 27 -7.23 -19.55 -9.89
C HIS A 27 -7.86 -20.20 -11.14
N ALA A 28 -8.29 -21.46 -11.06
CA ALA A 28 -8.91 -22.17 -12.17
C ALA A 28 -10.32 -21.62 -12.51
N TYR A 29 -11.01 -21.08 -11.51
CA TYR A 29 -12.36 -20.52 -11.66
C TYR A 29 -12.38 -18.99 -11.73
N TYR A 30 -11.21 -18.35 -11.73
CA TYR A 30 -11.10 -16.90 -11.74
C TYR A 30 -11.60 -16.31 -13.07
N ARG A 31 -12.32 -15.19 -12.98
CA ARG A 31 -12.81 -14.44 -14.14
C ARG A 31 -12.48 -12.96 -14.02
N LEU A 32 -12.06 -12.37 -15.15
CA LEU A 32 -11.90 -10.93 -15.29
C LEU A 32 -13.28 -10.31 -15.47
N ASN A 33 -13.83 -9.78 -14.38
CA ASN A 33 -15.06 -9.03 -14.37
C ASN A 33 -14.75 -7.57 -13.99
N ARG A 34 -15.70 -6.65 -14.18
CA ARG A 34 -15.48 -5.23 -13.86
C ARG A 34 -15.04 -5.00 -12.41
N ARG A 35 -15.56 -5.81 -11.48
CA ARG A 35 -15.22 -5.71 -10.05
C ARG A 35 -13.79 -6.19 -9.77
N THR A 36 -13.39 -7.35 -10.28
CA THR A 36 -12.06 -7.93 -10.07
C THR A 36 -10.98 -7.13 -10.77
N MET A 37 -11.27 -6.60 -11.96
CA MET A 37 -10.38 -5.65 -12.64
C MET A 37 -10.18 -4.37 -11.82
N GLY A 38 -11.25 -3.79 -11.28
CA GLY A 38 -11.15 -2.60 -10.42
C GLY A 38 -10.34 -2.84 -9.15
N ILE A 39 -10.60 -3.95 -8.46
CA ILE A 39 -9.85 -4.33 -7.24
C ILE A 39 -8.39 -4.62 -7.59
N GLY A 40 -8.13 -5.38 -8.65
CA GLY A 40 -6.80 -5.71 -9.12
C GLY A 40 -5.99 -4.44 -9.42
N PHE A 41 -6.54 -3.54 -10.23
CA PHE A 41 -5.91 -2.26 -10.55
C PHE A 41 -5.65 -1.40 -9.32
N ALA A 42 -6.63 -1.31 -8.40
CA ALA A 42 -6.47 -0.52 -7.18
C ALA A 42 -5.30 -1.03 -6.32
N LEU A 43 -5.18 -2.35 -6.17
CA LEU A 43 -4.15 -2.95 -5.33
C LEU A 43 -2.76 -2.99 -6.00
N THR A 44 -2.67 -3.20 -7.31
CA THR A 44 -1.39 -3.36 -8.01
C THR A 44 -0.84 -2.07 -8.60
N VAL A 45 -1.68 -1.10 -8.93
CA VAL A 45 -1.27 0.16 -9.58
C VAL A 45 -1.56 1.35 -8.69
N ALA A 46 -2.82 1.55 -8.30
CA ALA A 46 -3.22 2.77 -7.61
C ALA A 46 -2.54 2.89 -6.24
N LEU A 47 -2.52 1.82 -5.45
CA LEU A 47 -1.95 1.81 -4.11
C LEU A 47 -0.42 2.07 -4.14
N PRO A 48 0.40 1.35 -4.93
CA PRO A 48 1.82 1.68 -5.06
C PRO A 48 2.08 3.09 -5.58
N ALA A 49 1.28 3.58 -6.54
CA ALA A 49 1.41 4.94 -7.05
C ALA A 49 1.17 5.99 -5.94
N ILE A 50 0.13 5.81 -5.12
CA ILE A 50 -0.15 6.70 -3.98
C ILE A 50 1.03 6.73 -3.01
N PHE A 51 1.62 5.58 -2.68
CA PHE A 51 2.80 5.53 -1.81
C PHE A 51 4.03 6.19 -2.46
N TYR A 52 4.23 6.00 -3.77
CA TYR A 52 5.32 6.64 -4.50
C TYR A 52 5.17 8.17 -4.53
N PHE A 53 3.99 8.70 -4.86
CA PHE A 53 3.76 10.14 -4.81
C PHE A 53 3.79 10.67 -3.37
N GLY A 54 3.28 9.92 -2.40
CA GLY A 54 3.38 10.24 -0.98
C GLY A 54 4.84 10.41 -0.51
N SER A 55 5.74 9.55 -0.99
CA SER A 55 7.16 9.64 -0.64
C SER A 55 7.82 10.92 -1.18
N THR A 56 7.33 11.51 -2.28
CA THR A 56 7.83 12.80 -2.77
C THR A 56 7.47 13.99 -1.87
N PHE A 57 6.42 13.87 -1.05
CA PHE A 57 6.10 14.88 -0.03
C PHE A 57 7.02 14.76 1.20
N ASN A 58 7.62 13.59 1.40
CA ASN A 58 8.52 13.34 2.52
C ASN A 58 9.81 14.18 2.36
N GLY A 59 10.15 14.97 3.38
CA GLY A 59 11.33 15.85 3.37
C GLY A 59 11.13 17.24 2.76
N ASN A 60 9.96 17.56 2.19
CA ASN A 60 9.65 18.91 1.71
C ASN A 60 8.70 19.69 2.65
N TYR A 61 8.18 19.03 3.69
CA TYR A 61 7.19 19.58 4.62
C TYR A 61 7.72 19.55 6.06
N GLN A 62 7.92 20.73 6.67
CA GLN A 62 8.36 20.85 8.06
C GLN A 62 7.46 21.84 8.80
N PRO A 63 6.41 21.37 9.48
CA PRO A 63 5.50 22.26 10.22
C PRO A 63 6.06 22.73 11.57
N THR A 64 7.16 22.12 12.03
CA THR A 64 7.74 22.41 13.33
C THR A 64 8.44 23.77 13.31
N GLY A 65 7.94 24.71 14.13
CA GLY A 65 8.58 26.02 14.35
C GLY A 65 8.16 27.12 13.37
N VAL A 66 7.26 26.84 12.42
CA VAL A 66 6.77 27.81 11.42
C VAL A 66 5.91 28.88 12.10
N ARG A 67 6.22 30.15 11.85
CA ARG A 67 5.51 31.31 12.41
C ARG A 67 4.37 31.78 11.49
N ARG A 68 3.50 32.63 12.01
CA ARG A 68 2.38 33.20 11.25
C ARG A 68 2.92 34.03 10.07
N GLY A 69 2.70 33.53 8.85
CA GLY A 69 3.17 34.15 7.60
C GLY A 69 4.37 33.44 6.96
N GLU A 70 4.96 32.45 7.61
CA GLU A 70 6.05 31.64 7.03
C GLU A 70 5.51 30.41 6.28
N SER A 71 6.21 29.98 5.23
CA SER A 71 5.82 28.78 4.44
C SER A 71 6.23 27.49 5.16
N PHE A 72 5.34 26.48 5.13
CA PHE A 72 5.59 25.14 5.65
C PHE A 72 6.48 24.28 4.75
N TRP A 73 6.75 24.76 3.52
CA TRP A 73 7.53 24.05 2.52
C TRP A 73 9.01 24.44 2.60
N ILE A 74 9.89 23.45 2.73
CA ILE A 74 11.34 23.68 2.87
C ILE A 74 11.95 24.33 1.61
N ARG A 75 11.38 24.06 0.42
CA ARG A 75 11.86 24.62 -0.85
C ARG A 75 11.63 26.12 -1.00
N ASP A 76 10.56 26.65 -0.39
CA ASP A 76 10.22 28.07 -0.47
C ASP A 76 11.08 28.93 0.47
N ALA A 77 11.56 28.35 1.58
CA ALA A 77 12.42 29.04 2.55
C ALA A 77 13.76 29.48 1.95
N ALA A 78 14.30 28.73 0.96
CA ALA A 78 15.52 29.10 0.25
C ALA A 78 15.32 30.25 -0.76
N ALA A 79 14.08 30.55 -1.14
CA ALA A 79 13.73 31.59 -2.11
C ALA A 79 13.25 32.90 -1.45
N ALA A 80 13.17 32.96 -0.11
CA ALA A 80 12.88 34.20 0.60
C ALA A 80 14.05 35.17 0.42
N PRO A 81 13.88 36.29 -0.33
CA PRO A 81 14.96 37.20 -0.60
C PRO A 81 15.38 37.92 0.69
N ALA A 82 16.65 38.31 0.73
CA ALA A 82 17.27 39.20 1.71
C ALA A 82 16.60 40.60 1.77
N ALA A 83 15.30 40.66 2.04
CA ALA A 83 14.52 41.89 2.16
C ALA A 83 14.63 42.44 3.60
N GLY A 84 15.83 42.93 3.96
CA GLY A 84 16.02 43.60 5.24
C GLY A 84 17.44 44.10 5.54
N ALA A 85 18.39 44.05 4.61
CA ALA A 85 19.78 44.46 4.86
C ALA A 85 20.19 45.82 4.24
N GLU A 86 19.25 46.60 3.69
CA GLU A 86 19.55 47.89 3.05
C GLU A 86 18.64 49.02 3.57
N GLU A 87 18.76 49.38 4.84
CA GLU A 87 18.32 50.69 5.36
C GLU A 87 19.32 51.18 6.43
N GLU A 88 20.53 51.57 6.00
CA GLU A 88 21.40 52.48 6.77
C GLU A 88 22.29 53.27 5.80
N GLN A 89 21.77 54.38 5.28
CA GLN A 89 22.53 55.53 4.75
C GLN A 89 21.78 56.83 5.08
#